data_AF-A0A7C3WK94-F1
#
_entry.id   AF-A0A7C3WK94-F1
#
_cell.length_a   1.000
_cell.length_b   1.000
_cell.length_c   1.000
_cell.angle_alpha   90.00
_cell.angle_beta   90.00
_cell.angle_gamma   90.00
#
_symmetry.space_group_name_H-M   'P 1'
#
loop_
_entity.id
_entity.type
_entity.pdbx_description
1 polymer ?
#
loop_
_entity_poly.entity_id
_entity_poly.type
_entity_poly.pdbx_seq_one_letter_code
_entity_poly.pdbx_strand_id
1 'polypeptide(L)'
;MPARARVVVCGFDPMLVKGYVKTGFRALWWHIPDELYEEFNPKPGDHITGKLLKVWKGTTKDEPAPLTHEPNEPFHWNFSKESGLAVVLPPETIVKYELTEFHFIEVLIDKIEDKPVYPGEERVSSKMWPMERMSKLPYVVDYIPA
;
A
#
# COMPACT_ATOMS: atom_id res chain seq x y z
N MET A 1 11.66 -14.78 3.39
CA MET A 1 11.13 -14.88 2.02
C MET A 1 9.74 -14.30 2.01
N PRO A 2 9.30 -13.75 0.88
CA PRO A 2 8.34 -12.68 0.96
C PRO A 2 6.87 -13.11 0.96
N ALA A 3 6.05 -12.31 1.63
CA ALA A 3 4.61 -12.38 1.51
C ALA A 3 4.15 -11.46 0.38
N ARG A 4 3.43 -12.00 -0.61
CA ARG A 4 2.83 -11.21 -1.68
C ARG A 4 1.42 -10.81 -1.28
N ALA A 5 1.16 -9.50 -1.27
CA ALA A 5 -0.13 -8.94 -0.92
C ALA A 5 -0.61 -7.97 -2.01
N ARG A 6 -1.93 -7.92 -2.23
CA ARG A 6 -2.58 -6.87 -3.01
C ARG A 6 -3.57 -6.16 -2.13
N VAL A 7 -3.28 -4.91 -1.84
CA VAL A 7 -3.99 -4.10 -0.84
C VAL A 7 -4.59 -2.86 -1.48
N VAL A 8 -5.67 -2.38 -0.88
CA VAL A 8 -6.23 -1.06 -1.17
C VAL A 8 -5.43 0.00 -0.42
N VAL A 9 -5.19 1.13 -1.06
CA VAL A 9 -4.62 2.31 -0.40
C VAL A 9 -5.73 2.98 0.42
N CYS A 10 -5.48 3.25 1.68
CA CYS A 10 -6.32 4.04 2.56
C CYS A 10 -5.74 5.45 2.70
N GLY A 11 -6.55 6.44 3.00
CA GLY A 11 -6.04 7.80 3.01
C GLY A 11 -7.03 8.88 3.36
N PHE A 12 -6.55 10.10 3.21
CA PHE A 12 -7.41 11.27 3.05
C PHE A 12 -7.80 11.45 1.58
N ASP A 13 -8.84 12.25 1.35
CA ASP A 13 -9.25 12.69 0.01
C ASP A 13 -8.08 13.35 -0.75
N PRO A 14 -7.98 13.20 -2.09
CA PRO A 14 -6.91 13.77 -2.90
C PRO A 14 -6.64 15.27 -2.67
N MET A 15 -7.65 16.06 -2.33
CA MET A 15 -7.49 17.49 -2.03
C MET A 15 -6.65 17.72 -0.77
N LEU A 16 -6.82 16.88 0.26
CA LEU A 16 -6.05 16.94 1.50
C LEU A 16 -4.66 16.34 1.30
N VAL A 17 -4.55 15.26 0.52
CA VAL A 17 -3.27 14.61 0.19
C VAL A 17 -2.28 15.61 -0.42
N LYS A 18 -2.74 16.46 -1.36
CA LYS A 18 -1.95 17.56 -1.95
C LYS A 18 -1.23 18.41 -0.90
N GLY A 19 -1.93 18.74 0.19
CA GLY A 19 -1.38 19.50 1.30
C GLY A 19 -0.43 18.68 2.18
N TYR A 20 -0.84 17.47 2.56
CA TYR A 20 -0.07 16.63 3.49
C TYR A 20 1.26 16.14 2.92
N VAL A 21 1.32 15.90 1.61
CA VAL A 21 2.59 15.58 0.91
C VAL A 21 3.62 16.69 1.12
N LYS A 22 3.20 17.97 1.19
CA LYS A 22 4.11 19.11 1.42
C LYS A 22 4.54 19.28 2.86
N THR A 23 3.72 18.84 3.82
CA THR A 23 4.01 19.00 5.25
C THR A 23 4.76 17.80 5.84
N GLY A 24 4.87 16.69 5.09
CA GLY A 24 5.42 15.43 5.59
C GLY A 24 4.50 14.71 6.57
N PHE A 25 3.25 15.16 6.69
CA PHE A 25 2.24 14.47 7.50
C PHE A 25 1.74 13.21 6.77
N ARG A 26 1.26 12.23 7.54
CA ARG A 26 0.71 10.97 6.98
C ARG A 26 -0.47 11.27 6.06
N ALA A 27 -0.32 11.01 4.76
CA ALA A 27 -1.37 11.26 3.77
C ALA A 27 -2.11 9.98 3.37
N LEU A 28 -1.37 8.93 2.98
CA LEU A 28 -1.88 7.64 2.55
C LEU A 28 -1.17 6.51 3.30
N TRP A 29 -1.84 5.37 3.46
CA TRP A 29 -1.33 4.18 4.11
C TRP A 29 -2.02 2.93 3.57
N TRP A 30 -1.55 1.75 3.96
CA TRP A 30 -2.26 0.49 3.75
C TRP A 30 -2.15 -0.38 4.99
N HIS A 31 -3.09 -1.30 5.17
CA HIS A 31 -3.05 -2.21 6.32
C HIS A 31 -2.27 -3.47 5.96
N ILE A 32 -1.27 -3.80 6.78
CA ILE A 32 -0.54 -5.06 6.65
C ILE A 32 -1.50 -6.25 6.78
N PRO A 33 -1.26 -7.37 6.08
CA PRO A 33 -2.03 -8.59 6.28
C PRO A 33 -2.17 -9.03 7.73
N ASP A 34 -3.34 -9.58 8.09
CA ASP A 34 -3.68 -9.87 9.48
C ASP A 34 -2.78 -10.98 10.04
N GLU A 35 -2.44 -11.99 9.24
CA GLU A 35 -1.50 -13.05 9.62
C GLU A 35 -0.09 -12.51 9.94
N LEU A 36 0.37 -11.51 9.19
CA LEU A 36 1.68 -10.88 9.45
C LEU A 36 1.62 -9.98 10.68
N TYR A 37 0.49 -9.31 10.89
CA TYR A 37 0.27 -8.52 12.08
C TYR A 37 0.26 -9.40 13.34
N GLU A 38 -0.44 -10.54 13.31
CA GLU A 38 -0.51 -11.49 14.43
C GLU A 38 0.84 -12.14 14.72
N GLU A 39 1.58 -12.55 13.68
CA GLU A 39 2.87 -13.24 13.81
C GLU A 39 4.00 -12.31 14.27
N PHE A 40 4.12 -11.14 13.64
CA PHE A 40 5.25 -10.22 13.88
C PHE A 40 4.94 -9.19 14.97
N ASN A 41 3.66 -8.95 15.26
CA ASN A 41 3.17 -7.97 16.25
C ASN A 41 3.91 -6.61 16.18
N PRO A 42 4.01 -6.01 14.97
CA PRO A 42 4.73 -4.75 14.76
C PRO A 42 4.22 -3.66 15.69
N LYS A 43 5.12 -2.78 16.12
CA LYS A 43 4.85 -1.64 16.97
C LYS A 43 4.74 -0.35 16.16
N PRO A 44 4.07 0.67 16.72
CA PRO A 44 4.03 1.97 16.05
C PRO A 44 5.44 2.52 15.82
N GLY A 45 5.71 2.94 14.59
CA GLY A 45 7.01 3.48 14.18
C GLY A 45 8.06 2.45 13.73
N ASP A 46 7.75 1.15 13.80
CA ASP A 46 8.56 0.08 13.21
C ASP A 46 8.70 0.27 11.68
N HIS A 47 9.53 -0.53 11.01
CA HIS A 47 9.73 -0.54 9.57
C HIS A 47 9.42 -1.87 8.90
N ILE A 48 9.13 -1.76 7.62
CA ILE A 48 8.85 -2.86 6.70
C ILE A 48 9.65 -2.67 5.41
N THR A 49 10.26 -3.74 4.95
CA THR A 49 11.03 -3.76 3.70
C THR A 49 10.40 -4.72 2.71
N GLY A 50 10.51 -4.39 1.43
CA GLY A 50 9.93 -5.20 0.39
C GLY A 50 10.11 -4.60 -0.99
N LYS A 51 9.20 -4.95 -1.89
CA LYS A 51 9.17 -4.49 -3.27
C LYS A 51 7.76 -4.05 -3.68
N LEU A 52 7.63 -2.86 -4.26
CA LEU A 52 6.40 -2.42 -4.90
C LEU A 52 6.38 -2.98 -6.32
N LEU A 53 5.46 -3.90 -6.58
CA LEU A 53 5.39 -4.62 -7.86
C LEU A 53 4.55 -3.85 -8.87
N LYS A 54 3.32 -3.48 -8.48
CA LYS A 54 2.31 -2.92 -9.40
C LYS A 54 1.39 -1.93 -8.69
N VAL A 55 0.84 -1.00 -9.47
CA VAL A 55 -0.15 -0.01 -9.04
C VAL A 55 -1.33 -0.03 -10.02
N TRP A 56 -2.55 -0.13 -9.50
CA TRP A 56 -3.78 -0.01 -10.26
C TRP A 56 -4.61 1.16 -9.76
N LYS A 57 -5.27 1.83 -10.69
CA LYS A 57 -6.26 2.86 -10.37
C LYS A 57 -7.63 2.22 -10.35
N GLY A 58 -8.34 2.35 -9.23
CA GLY A 58 -9.70 1.86 -9.11
C GLY A 58 -10.62 2.52 -10.13
N THR A 59 -11.75 1.88 -10.41
CA THR A 59 -12.76 2.36 -11.36
C THR A 59 -14.16 2.14 -10.80
N THR A 60 -15.12 2.85 -11.38
CA THR A 60 -16.56 2.69 -11.11
C THR A 60 -17.25 1.85 -12.18
N LYS A 61 -16.51 1.47 -13.24
CA LYS A 61 -17.03 0.69 -14.37
C LYS A 61 -16.95 -0.81 -14.07
N ASP A 62 -17.81 -1.61 -14.69
CA ASP A 62 -17.73 -3.08 -14.66
C ASP A 62 -16.57 -3.65 -15.51
N GLU A 63 -15.40 -3.02 -15.44
CA GLU A 63 -14.17 -3.37 -16.15
C GLU A 63 -13.01 -3.45 -15.14
N PRO A 64 -12.08 -4.40 -15.23
CA PRO A 64 -10.95 -4.48 -14.30
C PRO A 64 -10.21 -3.14 -14.14
N ALA A 65 -9.77 -2.84 -12.92
CA ALA A 65 -8.99 -1.64 -12.63
C ALA A 65 -7.77 -1.55 -13.57
N PRO A 66 -7.57 -0.44 -14.31
CA PRO A 66 -6.41 -0.29 -15.17
C PRO A 66 -5.11 -0.28 -14.35
N LEU A 67 -4.14 -1.04 -14.82
CA LEU A 67 -2.77 -0.99 -14.34
C LEU A 67 -2.17 0.35 -14.78
N THR A 68 -1.70 1.15 -13.83
CA THR A 68 -1.11 2.47 -14.10
C THR A 68 0.40 2.42 -14.09
N HIS A 69 0.99 1.61 -13.21
CA HIS A 69 2.44 1.50 -13.07
C HIS A 69 2.88 0.07 -12.74
N GLU A 70 4.08 -0.30 -13.20
CA GLU A 70 4.77 -1.54 -12.83
C GLU A 70 6.18 -1.22 -12.30
N PRO A 71 6.29 -0.63 -11.09
CA PRO A 71 7.57 -0.11 -10.61
C PRO A 71 8.64 -1.19 -10.50
N ASN A 72 8.27 -2.32 -9.91
CA ASN A 72 9.21 -3.38 -9.55
C ASN A 72 10.42 -2.83 -8.76
N GLU A 73 10.15 -1.94 -7.79
CA GLU A 73 11.18 -1.21 -7.03
C GLU A 73 11.21 -1.64 -5.56
N PRO A 74 12.39 -1.74 -4.93
CA PRO A 74 12.49 -2.00 -3.50
C PRO A 74 11.95 -0.81 -2.70
N PHE A 75 11.39 -1.08 -1.54
CA PHE A 75 10.97 -0.07 -0.58
C PHE A 75 11.49 -0.36 0.82
N HIS A 76 11.62 0.71 1.60
CA HIS A 76 11.79 0.71 3.03
C HIS A 76 10.85 1.77 3.61
N TRP A 77 9.76 1.32 4.22
CA TRP A 77 8.68 2.18 4.70
C TRP A 77 8.45 1.96 6.19
N ASN A 78 7.79 2.93 6.81
CA ASN A 78 7.51 2.89 8.24
C ASN A 78 6.05 2.53 8.49
N PHE A 79 5.80 1.80 9.57
CA PHE A 79 4.51 1.75 10.19
C PHE A 79 4.14 3.13 10.77
N SER A 80 2.85 3.35 10.94
CA SER A 80 2.28 4.56 11.53
C SER A 80 2.80 4.74 12.96
N LYS A 81 2.95 6.01 13.38
CA LYS A 81 3.32 6.35 14.76
C LYS A 81 2.19 6.07 15.76
N GLU A 82 0.99 5.79 15.25
CA GLU A 82 -0.22 5.53 16.03
C GLU A 82 -0.55 4.04 16.13
N SER A 83 -0.14 3.22 15.15
CA SER A 83 -0.47 1.80 15.09
C SER A 83 0.53 1.00 14.26
N GLY A 84 0.87 -0.22 14.71
CA GLY A 84 1.63 -1.19 13.93
C GLY A 84 0.84 -1.88 12.81
N LEU A 85 -0.45 -1.57 12.65
CA LEU A 85 -1.27 -2.16 11.58
C LEU A 85 -1.11 -1.42 10.24
N ALA A 86 -0.82 -0.13 10.27
CA ALA A 86 -0.84 0.74 9.09
C ALA A 86 0.58 1.05 8.63
N VAL A 87 0.91 0.70 7.39
CA VAL A 87 2.17 1.08 6.72
C VAL A 87 1.95 2.38 5.97
N VAL A 88 2.75 3.40 6.29
CA VAL A 88 2.61 4.75 5.74
C VAL A 88 3.32 4.83 4.39
N LEU A 89 2.62 5.33 3.37
CA LEU A 89 3.21 5.61 2.07
C LEU A 89 4.01 6.92 2.15
N PRO A 90 5.30 6.93 1.80
CA PRO A 90 6.08 8.15 1.82
C PRO A 90 5.61 9.18 0.78
N PRO A 91 5.71 10.49 1.06
CA PRO A 91 5.30 11.54 0.13
C PRO A 91 5.89 11.39 -1.27
N GLU A 92 7.16 11.01 -1.38
CA GLU A 92 7.85 10.78 -2.64
C GLU A 92 7.24 9.64 -3.46
N THR A 93 6.79 8.57 -2.80
CA THR A 93 6.12 7.45 -3.45
C THR A 93 4.72 7.86 -3.92
N ILE A 94 4.01 8.63 -3.10
CA ILE A 94 2.68 9.15 -3.44
C ILE A 94 2.76 10.02 -4.69
N VAL A 95 3.72 10.95 -4.74
CA VAL A 95 3.91 11.85 -5.89
C VAL A 95 4.39 11.08 -7.11
N LYS A 96 5.38 10.19 -6.96
CA LYS A 96 5.98 9.44 -8.08
C LYS A 96 4.97 8.57 -8.83
N TYR A 97 4.00 7.99 -8.12
CA TYR A 97 3.00 7.09 -8.70
C TYR A 97 1.58 7.65 -8.68
N GLU A 98 1.43 8.95 -8.40
CA GLU A 98 0.14 9.66 -8.39
C GLU A 98 -0.93 8.95 -7.55
N LEU A 99 -0.54 8.48 -6.36
CA LEU A 99 -1.39 7.64 -5.52
C LEU A 99 -2.53 8.43 -4.88
N THR A 100 -3.66 7.77 -4.73
CA THR A 100 -4.85 8.23 -3.98
C THR A 100 -5.43 7.05 -3.20
N GLU A 101 -6.40 7.29 -2.31
CA GLU A 101 -7.16 6.23 -1.62
C GLU A 101 -7.98 5.34 -2.59
N PHE A 102 -8.11 5.73 -3.85
CA PHE A 102 -8.77 4.93 -4.89
C PHE A 102 -7.81 4.01 -5.64
N HIS A 103 -6.58 3.86 -5.17
CA HIS A 103 -5.59 2.97 -5.78
C HIS A 103 -5.47 1.64 -5.04
N PHE A 104 -5.01 0.64 -5.78
CA PHE A 104 -4.58 -0.65 -5.26
C PHE A 104 -3.09 -0.81 -5.57
N ILE A 105 -2.35 -1.40 -4.63
CA ILE A 105 -0.93 -1.70 -4.80
C ILE A 105 -0.69 -3.19 -4.57
N GLU A 106 0.24 -3.75 -5.32
CA GLU A 106 0.76 -5.09 -5.09
C GLU A 106 2.18 -4.99 -4.59
N VAL A 107 2.40 -5.56 -3.41
CA VAL A 107 3.66 -5.50 -2.69
C VAL A 107 4.15 -6.91 -2.39
N LEU A 108 5.46 -7.04 -2.40
CA LEU A 108 6.20 -8.20 -1.95
C LEU A 108 6.88 -7.80 -0.63
N ILE A 109 6.54 -8.43 0.49
CA ILE A 109 7.01 -8.03 1.82
C ILE A 109 8.14 -8.98 2.24
N ASP A 110 9.37 -8.48 2.34
CA ASP A 110 10.56 -9.29 2.64
C ASP A 110 10.82 -9.44 4.14
N LYS A 111 10.80 -8.31 4.87
CA LYS A 111 11.09 -8.25 6.30
C LYS A 111 10.22 -7.24 7.03
N ILE A 112 9.96 -7.52 8.30
CA ILE A 112 9.34 -6.63 9.29
C ILE A 112 10.29 -6.56 10.47
N GLU A 113 10.73 -5.36 10.87
CA GLU A 113 11.73 -5.17 11.94
C GLU A 113 12.95 -6.09 11.77
N ASP A 114 13.50 -6.11 10.56
CA ASP A 114 14.65 -6.94 10.14
C ASP A 114 14.44 -8.46 10.22
N LYS A 115 13.27 -8.93 10.68
CA LYS A 115 12.90 -10.34 10.70
C LYS A 115 12.32 -10.76 9.35
N PRO A 116 12.82 -11.84 8.74
CA PRO A 116 12.30 -12.33 7.46
C PRO A 116 10.88 -12.89 7.65
N VAL A 117 9.97 -12.55 6.73
CA VAL A 117 8.54 -12.88 6.87
C VAL A 117 8.24 -14.39 6.75
N TYR A 118 8.77 -15.10 5.74
CA TYR A 118 8.66 -16.57 5.66
C TYR A 118 9.95 -17.19 5.14
N PRO A 119 10.75 -17.95 5.89
CA PRO A 119 11.94 -18.59 5.34
C PRO A 119 11.57 -19.87 4.56
N GLY A 120 11.42 -19.82 3.24
CA GLY A 120 11.37 -21.05 2.41
C GLY A 120 10.69 -20.90 1.04
N GLU A 121 9.60 -20.11 0.96
CA GLU A 121 8.73 -20.01 -0.21
C GLU A 121 7.99 -18.65 -0.26
N GLU A 122 7.55 -18.21 -1.45
CA GLU A 122 6.63 -17.07 -1.61
C GLU A 122 5.22 -17.48 -1.19
N ARG A 123 4.60 -16.70 -0.29
CA ARG A 123 3.22 -16.96 0.15
C ARG A 123 2.31 -15.83 -0.26
N VAL A 124 1.18 -16.21 -0.87
CA VAL A 124 0.07 -15.30 -1.06
C VAL A 124 -0.54 -15.00 0.29
N SER A 125 -0.61 -13.71 0.62
CA SER A 125 -1.20 -13.22 1.86
C SER A 125 -2.73 -13.33 1.87
N SER A 126 -3.35 -13.33 3.06
CA SER A 126 -4.81 -13.21 3.24
C SER A 126 -5.37 -11.94 2.60
N LYS A 127 -4.60 -10.83 2.58
CA LYS A 127 -4.97 -9.60 1.88
C LYS A 127 -4.50 -9.66 0.44
N MET A 128 -5.23 -10.45 -0.34
CA MET A 128 -5.10 -10.52 -1.79
C MET A 128 -6.43 -10.11 -2.44
N TRP A 129 -6.58 -8.81 -2.73
CA TRP A 129 -7.77 -8.31 -3.41
C TRP A 129 -7.93 -8.95 -4.80
N PRO A 130 -9.05 -9.60 -5.12
CA PRO A 130 -9.26 -10.20 -6.43
C PRO A 130 -9.42 -9.11 -7.50
N MET A 131 -8.90 -9.36 -8.71
CA MET A 131 -8.85 -8.33 -9.76
C MET A 131 -10.22 -7.77 -10.12
N GLU A 132 -11.24 -8.62 -10.10
CA GLU A 132 -12.64 -8.29 -10.40
C GLU A 132 -13.30 -7.38 -9.35
N ARG A 133 -12.74 -7.27 -8.13
CA ARG A 133 -13.27 -6.38 -7.08
C ARG A 133 -12.60 -5.01 -7.06
N MET A 134 -11.51 -4.82 -7.81
CA MET A 134 -10.82 -3.53 -7.91
C MET A 134 -11.60 -2.51 -8.77
N SER A 135 -12.71 -2.93 -9.37
CA SER A 135 -13.51 -2.15 -10.33
C SER A 135 -14.90 -1.73 -9.86
N LYS A 136 -15.25 -1.97 -8.59
CA LYS A 136 -16.61 -1.70 -8.07
C LYS A 136 -16.62 -0.61 -7.01
N LEU A 137 -15.82 0.44 -7.21
CA LEU A 137 -15.85 1.59 -6.31
C LEU A 137 -17.08 2.46 -6.62
N PRO A 138 -17.76 3.02 -5.60
CA PRO A 138 -18.95 3.85 -5.81
C PRO A 138 -18.63 5.17 -6.52
N TYR A 139 -17.41 5.66 -6.37
CA TYR A 139 -16.84 6.81 -7.06
C TYR A 139 -15.31 6.71 -7.02
N VAL A 140 -14.65 7.52 -7.85
CA VAL A 140 -13.20 7.69 -7.84
C VAL A 140 -12.87 9.16 -8.05
N VAL A 141 -11.78 9.62 -7.44
CA VAL A 141 -11.24 10.97 -7.62
C VAL A 141 -9.80 10.87 -8.11
N ASP A 142 -9.47 11.72 -9.08
CA ASP A 142 -8.14 11.77 -9.67
C ASP A 142 -7.10 12.35 -8.70
N TYR A 143 -5.84 12.01 -8.94
CA TYR A 143 -4.72 12.61 -8.22
C TYR A 143 -4.68 14.13 -8.47
N ILE A 144 -4.46 14.90 -7.39
CA ILE A 144 -4.31 16.35 -7.45
C ILE A 144 -2.84 16.69 -7.16
N PRO A 145 -2.08 17.18 -8.15
CA PRO A 145 -0.66 17.49 -7.97
C PRO A 145 -0.42 18.50 -6.84
N ALA A 146 0.60 18.24 -6.02
CA ALA A 146 1.02 19.07 -4.89
C ALA A 146 1.33 20.52 -5.31
#